data_AF-B2I6D5-F1
#
_entry.id   AF-B2I6D5-F1
#
_cell.length_a   1.000
_cell.length_b   1.000
_cell.length_c   1.000
_cell.angle_alpha   90.00
_cell.angle_beta   90.00
_cell.angle_gamma   90.00
#
_symmetry.space_group_name_H-M   'P 1'
#
loop_
_entity.id
_entity.type
_entity.pdbx_description
1 polymer ?
#
loop_
_entity_poly.entity_id
_entity_poly.type
_entity_poly.pdbx_seq_one_letter_code
_entity_poly.pdbx_strand_id
1 'polypeptide(L)'
;MPALQEPLCLLNATQLGKRLHCSAKTVNQLLASRGFQFRNERDEWELTEAGRVWCEAIPYSRNGHSSYQLLWNPDVIACLREAA
;
A
#
# COMPACT_ATOMS: atom_id res chain seq x y z
N MET A 1 -25.16 5.13 -17.50
CA MET A 1 -23.75 4.74 -17.70
C MET A 1 -23.23 4.21 -16.37
N PRO A 2 -22.52 3.07 -16.33
CA PRO A 2 -22.01 2.57 -15.05
C PRO A 2 -21.02 3.60 -14.49
N ALA A 3 -21.12 3.89 -13.20
CA ALA A 3 -20.20 4.80 -12.53
C ALA A 3 -18.77 4.31 -12.76
N LEU A 4 -17.90 5.19 -13.26
CA LEU A 4 -16.45 5.02 -13.10
C LEU A 4 -16.22 4.90 -11.59
N GLN A 5 -16.12 3.68 -11.08
CA GLN A 5 -15.51 3.46 -9.77
C GLN A 5 -14.06 3.91 -9.93
N GLU A 6 -13.78 5.14 -9.49
CA GLU A 6 -12.41 5.62 -9.35
C GLU A 6 -11.62 4.54 -8.60
N PRO A 7 -10.42 4.15 -9.07
CA PRO A 7 -9.65 3.13 -8.39
C PRO A 7 -9.46 3.58 -6.94
N LEU A 8 -9.99 2.81 -6.00
CA LEU A 8 -9.88 3.11 -4.57
C LEU A 8 -8.41 3.24 -4.18
N CYS A 9 -7.55 2.47 -4.84
CA CYS A 9 -6.14 2.33 -4.58
C CYS A 9 -5.28 3.24 -5.49
N LEU A 10 -4.89 4.41 -4.99
CA LEU A 10 -4.19 5.45 -5.79
C LEU A 10 -2.72 5.64 -5.37
N LEU A 11 -2.36 5.27 -4.14
CA LEU A 11 -1.12 5.73 -3.52
C LEU A 11 -0.15 4.59 -3.22
N ASN A 12 1.09 4.67 -3.73
CA ASN A 12 2.15 3.80 -3.24
C ASN A 12 2.68 4.28 -1.88
N ALA A 13 3.51 3.45 -1.22
CA ALA A 13 4.10 3.77 0.08
C ALA A 13 4.84 5.12 0.12
N THR A 14 5.46 5.54 -0.99
CA THR A 14 6.13 6.84 -1.09
C THR A 14 5.13 8.00 -1.12
N GLN A 15 4.02 7.86 -1.84
CA GLN A 15 2.96 8.86 -1.89
C GLN A 15 2.21 8.97 -0.55
N LEU A 16 1.94 7.83 0.11
CA LEU A 16 1.44 7.81 1.49
C LEU A 16 2.41 8.53 2.44
N GLY A 17 3.70 8.25 2.34
CA GLY A 17 4.73 8.86 3.20
C GLY A 17 4.76 10.37 3.09
N LYS A 18 4.61 10.92 1.88
CA LYS A 18 4.48 12.37 1.66
C LYS A 18 3.29 12.98 2.43
N ARG A 19 2.16 12.28 2.51
CA ARG A 19 0.96 12.74 3.23
C ARG A 19 1.05 12.56 4.75
N LEU A 20 1.87 11.60 5.20
CA LEU A 20 2.17 11.33 6.60
C LEU A 20 3.42 12.05 7.10
N HIS A 21 4.08 12.85 6.24
CA HIS A 21 5.37 13.49 6.51
C HIS A 21 6.46 12.52 6.98
N CYS A 22 6.47 11.30 6.43
CA CYS A 22 7.44 10.25 6.78
C CYS A 22 7.98 9.50 5.54
N SER A 23 8.98 8.66 5.75
CA SER A 23 9.62 7.90 4.66
C SER A 23 8.74 6.74 4.19
N ALA A 24 8.89 6.30 2.95
CA ALA A 24 8.23 5.09 2.44
C ALA A 24 8.56 3.84 3.29
N LYS A 25 9.78 3.77 3.84
CA LYS A 25 10.19 2.70 4.76
C LYS A 25 9.34 2.73 6.04
N THR A 26 9.17 3.91 6.63
CA THR A 26 8.34 4.11 7.83
C THR A 26 6.88 3.73 7.56
N VAL A 27 6.32 4.16 6.41
CA VAL A 27 4.96 3.76 6.01
C VAL A 27 4.84 2.25 5.89
N ASN A 28 5.79 1.59 5.21
CA ASN A 28 5.75 0.15 5.06
C ASN A 28 5.80 -0.59 6.41
N GLN A 29 6.58 -0.08 7.37
CA GLN A 29 6.62 -0.60 8.72
C GLN A 29 5.31 -0.38 9.48
N LEU A 30 4.68 0.78 9.32
CA LEU A 30 3.36 1.07 9.93
C LEU A 30 2.26 0.18 9.34
N LEU A 31 2.24 0.00 8.02
CA LEU A 31 1.31 -0.92 7.36
C LEU A 31 1.51 -2.37 7.85
N ALA A 32 2.77 -2.77 8.08
CA ALA A 32 3.09 -4.08 8.61
C ALA A 32 2.71 -4.24 10.08
N SER A 33 2.93 -3.22 10.92
CA SER A 33 2.53 -3.26 12.33
C SER A 33 1.01 -3.26 12.51
N ARG A 34 0.26 -2.70 11.54
CA ARG A 34 -1.20 -2.81 11.44
C ARG A 34 -1.68 -4.15 10.87
N GLY A 35 -0.78 -5.03 10.46
CA GLY A 35 -1.11 -6.32 9.87
C GLY A 35 -1.75 -6.21 8.49
N PHE A 36 -1.53 -5.11 7.76
CA PHE A 36 -2.03 -4.94 6.38
C PHE A 36 -1.09 -5.53 5.33
N GLN A 37 0.19 -5.60 5.66
CA GLN A 37 1.17 -6.27 4.81
C GLN A 37 2.21 -6.99 5.66
N PHE A 38 2.94 -7.90 5.05
CA PHE A 38 4.06 -8.57 5.69
C PHE A 38 5.21 -8.72 4.70
N ARG A 39 6.41 -8.97 5.24
CA ARG A 39 7.58 -9.24 4.43
C ARG A 39 7.74 -10.74 4.26
N ASN A 40 7.67 -11.21 3.02
CA ASN A 40 7.75 -12.63 2.71
C ASN A 40 9.21 -13.15 2.77
N GLU A 41 9.40 -14.44 2.54
CA GLU A 41 10.74 -15.08 2.51
C GLU A 41 11.65 -14.55 1.41
N ARG A 42 11.09 -13.90 0.38
CA ARG A 42 11.80 -13.27 -0.74
C ARG A 42 12.13 -11.79 -0.48
N ASP A 43 11.92 -11.32 0.74
CA ASP A 43 12.13 -9.92 1.16
C ASP A 43 11.22 -8.90 0.45
N GLU A 44 10.14 -9.38 -0.18
CA GLU A 44 9.11 -8.60 -0.88
C GLU A 44 7.91 -8.32 0.04
N TRP A 45 7.19 -7.23 -0.22
CA TRP A 45 5.97 -6.89 0.51
C TRP A 45 4.77 -7.61 -0.10
N GLU A 46 4.06 -8.37 0.73
CA GLU A 46 2.82 -9.06 0.36
C GLU A 46 1.64 -8.57 1.21
N LEU A 47 0.46 -8.61 0.61
CA LEU A 47 -0.79 -8.21 1.28
C LEU A 47 -1.32 -9.32 2.17
N THR A 48 -1.73 -8.94 3.38
CA THR A 48 -2.61 -9.78 4.20
C THR A 48 -4.06 -9.66 3.73
N GLU A 49 -4.93 -10.50 4.27
CA GLU A 49 -6.38 -10.40 4.03
C GLU A 49 -6.94 -9.05 4.49
N ALA A 50 -6.50 -8.54 5.64
CA ALA A 50 -6.88 -7.21 6.13
C ALA A 50 -6.38 -6.08 5.22
N GLY A 51 -5.18 -6.23 4.63
CA GLY A 51 -4.63 -5.27 3.68
C GLY A 51 -5.42 -5.16 2.38
N ARG A 52 -6.01 -6.26 1.91
CA ARG A 52 -6.79 -6.28 0.64
C ARG A 52 -8.03 -5.39 0.66
N VAL A 53 -8.53 -5.03 1.85
CA VAL A 53 -9.63 -4.06 2.00
C VAL A 53 -9.19 -2.65 1.59
N TRP A 54 -7.91 -2.34 1.78
CA TRP A 54 -7.34 -1.00 1.57
C TRP A 54 -6.37 -0.94 0.41
N CYS A 55 -5.97 -2.07 -0.17
CA CYS A 55 -4.87 -2.13 -1.11
C CYS A 55 -5.11 -3.15 -2.22
N GLU A 56 -4.66 -2.77 -3.41
CA GLU A 56 -4.60 -3.63 -4.57
C GLU A 56 -3.14 -3.85 -4.97
N ALA A 57 -2.79 -5.10 -5.28
CA ALA A 57 -1.53 -5.44 -5.90
C ALA A 57 -1.68 -5.35 -7.42
N ILE A 58 -1.14 -4.29 -8.01
CA ILE A 58 -1.26 -4.04 -9.45
C ILE A 58 0.02 -4.48 -10.15
N PRO A 59 -0.07 -5.21 -11.29
CA PRO A 59 1.10 -5.53 -12.10
C PRO A 59 1.88 -4.25 -12.43
N TYR A 60 3.18 -4.28 -12.15
CA TYR A 60 4.08 -3.17 -12.38
C TYR A 60 5.34 -3.68 -13.07
N SER A 61 5.64 -3.11 -14.23
CA SER A 61 6.88 -3.41 -14.94
C SER A 61 7.81 -2.21 -14.89
N ARG A 62 9.05 -2.44 -14.47
CA ARG A 62 10.11 -1.44 -14.51
C ARG A 62 11.38 -2.08 -15.05
N ASN A 63 11.92 -1.51 -16.12
CA ASN A 63 13.16 -1.94 -16.76
C ASN A 63 13.18 -3.46 -17.12
N GLY A 64 12.06 -4.00 -17.59
CA GLY A 64 11.94 -5.40 -17.97
C GLY A 64 11.68 -6.38 -16.82
N HIS A 65 11.66 -5.92 -15.57
CA HIS A 65 11.26 -6.72 -14.41
C HIS A 65 9.77 -6.54 -14.16
N SER A 66 9.02 -7.63 -14.30
CA SER A 66 7.60 -7.68 -13.92
C SER A 66 7.49 -8.03 -12.44
N SER A 67 6.94 -7.11 -11.65
CA SER A 67 6.63 -7.31 -10.24
C SER A 67 5.22 -6.76 -9.98
N TYR A 68 4.82 -6.69 -8.71
CA TYR A 68 3.58 -6.05 -8.30
C TYR A 68 3.91 -4.80 -7.49
N GLN A 69 3.17 -3.73 -7.72
CA GLN A 69 3.18 -2.58 -6.83
C GLN A 69 1.91 -2.59 -5.99
N LEU A 70 2.08 -2.40 -4.68
CA LEU A 70 0.97 -2.21 -3.75
C LEU A 70 0.49 -0.76 -3.83
N LEU A 71 -0.74 -0.57 -4.30
CA LEU A 71 -1.44 0.71 -4.26
C LEU A 71 -2.47 0.70 -3.17
N TRP A 72 -2.44 1.74 -2.34
CA TRP A 72 -3.26 1.89 -1.16
C TRP A 72 -4.33 2.95 -1.37
N ASN A 73 -5.47 2.71 -0.74
CA ASN A 73 -6.53 3.68 -0.59
C ASN A 73 -6.06 4.83 0.31
N PRO A 74 -6.19 6.11 -0.12
CA PRO A 74 -5.87 7.26 0.72
C PRO A 74 -6.44 7.22 2.14
N ASP A 75 -7.62 6.61 2.34
CA ASP A 75 -8.29 6.51 3.63
C ASP A 75 -7.52 5.62 4.63
N VAL A 76 -6.61 4.75 4.16
CA VAL A 76 -5.73 3.96 5.04
C VAL A 76 -4.88 4.86 5.95
N ILE A 77 -4.64 6.11 5.54
CA ILE A 77 -3.93 7.12 6.34
C ILE A 77 -4.61 7.32 7.70
N ALA A 78 -5.95 7.28 7.76
CA ALA A 78 -6.68 7.38 9.02
C ALA A 78 -6.32 6.21 9.95
N CYS A 79 -6.33 4.98 9.44
CA CYS A 79 -5.93 3.78 10.19
C CYS A 79 -4.47 3.84 10.66
N LEU A 80 -3.58 4.44 9.86
CA LEU A 80 -2.17 4.59 10.19
C LEU A 80 -1.92 5.66 11.26
N ARG A 81 -2.73 6.74 11.29
CA ARG A 81 -2.57 7.85 12.26
C ARG A 81 -2.97 7.48 13.68
N GLU A 82 -3.95 6.59 13.87
CA GLU A 82 -4.38 6.15 15.21
C GLU A 82 -3.32 5.33 15.97
N ALA A 83 -2.17 5.02 15.37
CA ALA A 83 -1.05 4.28 16.00
C ALA A 83 0.18 5.14 16.28
N ALA A 84 0.16 6.42 15.90
CA ALA A 84 1.28 7.34 16.04
C ALA A 84 1.30 8.04 17.39
#